data_AF-A0AAV4HPK6-F1
#
_entry.id   AF-A0AAV4HPK6-F1
#
_cell.length_a   1.000
_cell.length_b   1.000
_cell.length_c   1.000
_cell.angle_alpha   90.00
_cell.angle_beta   90.00
_cell.angle_gamma   90.00
#
_symmetry.space_group_name_H-M   'P 1'
#
loop_
_entity.id
_entity.type
_entity.pdbx_description
1 polymer ?
#
loop_
_entity_poly.entity_id
_entity_poly.type
_entity_poly.pdbx_seq_one_letter_code
_entity_poly.pdbx_strand_id
1 'polypeptide(L)'
;MQSRSDLKSQPNTNLAKPKIPALNLAVDQVDLYLERFERHCASMGWAKQDWASCLVNLLSGEALTIFLSVDPDESKDYNIVRDTLLLRFNCTESGFRSKFLAAEPGQDENFETFLNRVKRYFDRWTDLAKAVDFDSLFFLILK
;
A
#
# COMPACT_ATOMS: atom_id res chain seq x y z
N MET A 1 52.56 7.99 5.38
CA MET A 1 51.23 8.64 5.32
C MET A 1 50.38 7.81 4.37
N GLN A 2 49.70 6.77 4.88
CA GLN A 2 48.81 5.94 4.05
C GLN A 2 47.38 6.45 4.25
N SER A 3 46.78 6.94 3.16
CA SER A 3 45.44 7.51 3.11
C SER A 3 44.39 6.44 3.43
N ARG A 4 43.62 6.66 4.51
CA ARG A 4 42.37 5.95 4.81
C ARG A 4 41.27 6.54 3.92
N SER A 5 41.14 6.02 2.70
CA SER A 5 39.98 6.26 1.85
C SER A 5 39.58 4.94 1.21
N ASP A 6 38.27 4.70 1.15
CA ASP A 6 37.59 3.58 0.49
C ASP A 6 37.24 2.36 1.37
N LEU A 7 36.58 2.59 2.51
CA LEU A 7 35.51 1.65 2.90
C LEU A 7 34.30 1.93 2.03
N LYS A 8 34.27 1.29 0.85
CA LYS A 8 33.02 1.09 0.12
C LYS A 8 32.11 0.27 1.04
N SER A 9 31.07 0.91 1.57
CA SER A 9 29.96 0.25 2.25
C SER A 9 29.39 -0.80 1.31
N GLN A 10 29.71 -2.07 1.55
CA GLN A 10 29.10 -3.18 0.85
C GLN A 10 27.58 -3.11 1.07
N PRO A 11 26.74 -3.26 0.04
CA PRO A 11 25.31 -3.46 0.27
C PRO A 11 25.17 -4.75 1.07
N ASN A 12 24.58 -4.64 2.26
CA ASN A 12 24.39 -5.76 3.16
C ASN A 12 23.41 -6.75 2.52
N THR A 13 23.91 -7.76 1.81
CA THR A 13 23.12 -8.73 1.01
C THR A 13 22.39 -9.77 1.85
N ASN A 14 22.20 -9.52 3.15
CA ASN A 14 21.38 -10.35 4.02
C ASN A 14 20.07 -9.61 4.32
N LEU A 15 19.20 -9.54 3.30
CA LEU A 15 17.81 -9.11 3.50
C LEU A 15 17.12 -10.17 4.35
N ALA A 16 17.15 -9.99 5.67
CA ALA A 16 16.38 -10.81 6.58
C ALA A 16 14.91 -10.78 6.13
N LYS A 17 14.24 -11.94 6.10
CA LYS A 17 12.82 -12.01 5.73
C LYS A 17 12.02 -10.97 6.52
N PRO A 18 11.13 -10.19 5.87
CA PRO A 18 10.27 -9.25 6.57
C PRO A 18 9.57 -9.97 7.70
N LYS A 19 9.75 -9.49 8.93
CA LYS A 19 9.08 -10.04 10.12
C LYS A 19 7.66 -9.48 10.23
N ILE A 20 6.96 -9.40 9.10
CA ILE A 20 5.55 -9.02 9.04
C ILE A 20 4.73 -10.21 8.54
N PRO A 21 3.50 -10.41 9.04
CA PRO A 21 2.62 -11.46 8.52
C PRO A 21 2.34 -11.27 7.03
N ALA A 22 2.14 -12.39 6.32
CA ALA A 22 1.68 -12.37 4.94
C ALA A 22 0.33 -11.63 4.82
N LEU A 23 0.06 -11.04 3.66
CA LEU A 23 -1.20 -10.36 3.36
C LEU A 23 -2.35 -11.36 3.41
N ASN A 24 -3.34 -11.07 4.24
CA ASN A 24 -4.58 -11.84 4.35
C ASN A 24 -5.75 -11.02 3.81
N LEU A 25 -6.14 -11.26 2.56
CA LEU A 25 -7.23 -10.55 1.89
C LEU A 25 -8.61 -10.68 2.58
N ALA A 26 -8.79 -11.63 3.50
CA ALA A 26 -10.05 -11.76 4.24
C ALA A 26 -10.20 -10.73 5.38
N VAL A 27 -9.08 -10.19 5.89
CA VAL A 27 -9.08 -9.30 7.07
C VAL A 27 -8.27 -8.03 6.87
N ASP A 28 -7.25 -8.06 6.01
CA ASP A 28 -6.38 -6.93 5.73
C ASP A 28 -6.97 -6.05 4.62
N GLN A 29 -6.79 -4.74 4.80
CA GLN A 29 -6.98 -3.78 3.72
C GLN A 29 -5.66 -3.57 3.00
N VAL A 30 -5.68 -3.75 1.68
CA VAL A 30 -4.45 -3.81 0.86
C VAL A 30 -3.64 -2.51 0.94
N ASP A 31 -4.29 -1.35 0.93
CA ASP A 31 -3.62 -0.06 1.05
C ASP A 31 -2.91 0.10 2.40
N LEU A 32 -3.57 -0.24 3.51
CA LEU A 32 -2.97 -0.20 4.84
C LEU A 32 -1.85 -1.22 5.02
N TYR A 33 -2.01 -2.41 4.43
CA TYR A 33 -0.98 -3.43 4.45
C TYR A 33 0.29 -2.96 3.72
N LEU A 34 0.12 -2.38 2.52
CA LEU A 34 1.23 -1.85 1.73
C LEU A 34 1.92 -0.71 2.48
N GLU A 35 1.17 0.22 3.08
CA GLU A 35 1.75 1.28 3.90
C GLU A 35 2.52 0.73 5.11
N ARG A 36 2.00 -0.29 5.80
CA ARG A 36 2.72 -1.00 6.88
C ARG A 36 4.03 -1.60 6.37
N PHE A 37 3.99 -2.24 5.21
CA PHE A 37 5.16 -2.82 4.57
C PHE A 37 6.22 -1.76 4.22
N GLU A 38 5.81 -0.63 3.62
CA GLU A 38 6.71 0.47 3.27
C GLU A 38 7.40 1.04 4.51
N ARG A 39 6.62 1.34 5.57
CA ARG A 39 7.17 1.83 6.84
C ARG A 39 8.13 0.82 7.48
N HIS A 40 7.82 -0.48 7.41
CA HIS A 40 8.70 -1.53 7.92
C HIS A 40 10.03 -1.54 7.16
N CYS A 41 9.99 -1.58 5.83
CA CYS A 41 11.20 -1.59 5.00
C CYS A 41 12.06 -0.34 5.21
N ALA A 42 11.42 0.84 5.32
CA ALA A 42 12.09 2.10 5.62
C ALA A 42 12.77 2.07 7.01
N SER A 43 12.08 1.55 8.04
CA SER A 43 12.64 1.45 9.40
C SER A 43 13.83 0.50 9.49
N MET A 44 13.88 -0.52 8.62
CA MET A 44 14.96 -1.48 8.53
C MET A 44 16.11 -1.02 7.61
N GLY A 45 15.97 0.15 6.96
CA GLY A 45 16.97 0.71 6.06
C GLY A 45 17.14 -0.09 4.76
N TRP A 46 16.10 -0.79 4.31
CA TRP A 46 16.17 -1.60 3.10
C TRP A 46 16.12 -0.75 1.84
N ALA A 47 16.95 -1.11 0.86
CA ALA A 47 17.00 -0.40 -0.40
C ALA A 47 15.74 -0.68 -1.24
N LYS A 48 15.17 0.37 -1.84
CA LYS A 48 13.87 0.29 -2.51
C LYS A 48 13.85 -0.70 -3.68
N GLN A 49 14.98 -0.92 -4.34
CA GLN A 49 15.10 -1.92 -5.41
C GLN A 49 14.80 -3.36 -4.94
N ASP A 50 14.94 -3.64 -3.64
CA ASP A 50 14.72 -4.98 -3.09
C ASP A 50 13.28 -5.20 -2.62
N TRP A 51 12.49 -4.12 -2.47
CA TRP A 51 11.17 -4.16 -1.85
C TRP A 51 10.19 -5.06 -2.61
N ALA A 52 10.23 -5.07 -3.95
CA ALA A 52 9.36 -5.93 -4.75
C ALA A 52 9.62 -7.43 -4.47
N SER A 53 10.90 -7.80 -4.37
CA SER A 53 11.31 -9.17 -4.06
C SER A 53 10.95 -9.57 -2.62
N CYS A 54 10.96 -8.62 -1.68
CA CYS A 54 10.46 -8.86 -0.32
C CYS A 54 8.93 -9.02 -0.31
N LEU A 55 8.21 -8.17 -1.05
CA LEU A 55 6.74 -8.15 -1.06
C LEU A 55 6.15 -9.44 -1.60
N VAL A 56 6.67 -9.98 -2.72
CA VAL A 56 6.10 -11.20 -3.35
C VAL A 56 6.06 -12.40 -2.40
N ASN A 57 7.03 -12.50 -1.47
CA ASN A 57 7.08 -13.56 -0.45
C ASN A 57 5.96 -13.45 0.61
N LEU A 58 5.28 -12.30 0.66
CA LEU A 58 4.20 -12.00 1.59
C LEU A 58 2.83 -12.04 0.91
N LEU A 59 2.78 -12.22 -0.41
CA LEU A 59 1.53 -12.30 -1.17
C LEU A 59 1.09 -13.75 -1.31
N SER A 60 -0.22 -13.95 -1.35
CA SER A 60 -0.84 -15.24 -1.63
C SER A 60 -2.15 -15.05 -2.38
N GLY A 61 -2.66 -16.13 -2.98
CA GLY A 61 -3.93 -16.13 -3.71
C GLY A 61 -3.99 -15.04 -4.80
N GLU A 62 -5.09 -14.29 -4.82
CA GLU A 62 -5.36 -13.24 -5.81
C GLU A 62 -4.27 -12.17 -5.88
N ALA A 63 -3.72 -11.74 -4.74
CA ALA A 63 -2.67 -10.73 -4.73
C ALA A 63 -1.38 -11.23 -5.40
N LEU A 64 -1.05 -12.51 -5.22
CA LEU A 64 0.08 -13.14 -5.91
C LEU A 64 -0.21 -13.31 -7.41
N THR A 65 -1.44 -13.66 -7.78
CA THR A 65 -1.86 -13.72 -9.19
C THR A 65 -1.72 -12.36 -9.88
N ILE A 66 -2.11 -11.27 -9.22
CA ILE A 66 -1.93 -9.90 -9.74
C ILE A 66 -0.45 -9.60 -9.93
N PHE A 67 0.39 -9.89 -8.93
CA PHE A 67 1.84 -9.71 -9.03
C PHE A 67 2.42 -10.44 -10.24
N LEU A 68 2.07 -11.71 -10.42
CA LEU A 68 2.57 -12.55 -11.53
C LEU A 68 1.98 -12.18 -12.90
N SER A 69 0.96 -11.32 -12.94
CA SER A 69 0.41 -10.78 -14.20
C SER A 69 1.17 -9.55 -14.71
N VAL A 70 2.01 -8.94 -13.86
CA VAL A 70 2.93 -7.86 -14.25
C VAL A 70 4.12 -8.47 -14.99
N ASP A 71 4.66 -7.76 -15.98
CA ASP A 71 5.83 -8.21 -16.73
C ASP A 71 7.02 -8.53 -15.80
N PRO A 72 7.81 -9.59 -16.05
CA PRO A 72 8.94 -9.97 -15.19
C PRO A 72 10.01 -8.88 -15.01
N ASP A 73 10.20 -7.97 -15.96
CA ASP A 73 11.15 -6.87 -15.83
C ASP A 73 10.54 -5.68 -15.08
N GLU A 74 9.25 -5.38 -15.31
CA GLU A 74 8.53 -4.33 -14.59
C GLU A 74 8.27 -4.68 -13.12
N SER A 75 8.01 -5.95 -12.82
CA SER A 75 7.73 -6.46 -11.47
C SER A 75 8.93 -6.34 -10.51
N LYS A 76 10.11 -5.96 -11.01
CA LYS A 76 11.28 -5.61 -10.20
C LYS A 76 11.13 -4.22 -9.56
N ASP A 77 10.34 -3.32 -10.15
CA ASP A 77 10.05 -2.00 -9.56
C ASP A 77 8.87 -2.12 -8.58
N TYR A 78 9.17 -1.88 -7.31
CA TYR A 78 8.18 -1.87 -6.25
C TYR A 78 7.00 -0.92 -6.51
N ASN A 79 7.24 0.25 -7.11
CA ASN A 79 6.18 1.23 -7.37
C ASN A 79 5.16 0.67 -8.36
N ILE A 80 5.62 0.02 -9.43
CA ILE A 80 4.74 -0.59 -10.43
C ILE A 80 3.89 -1.69 -9.78
N VAL A 81 4.51 -2.56 -8.99
CA VAL A 81 3.81 -3.63 -8.27
C VAL A 81 2.78 -3.06 -7.30
N ARG A 82 3.17 -2.08 -6.48
CA ARG A 82 2.30 -1.41 -5.51
C ARG A 82 1.10 -0.78 -6.20
N ASP A 83 1.34 0.01 -7.24
CA ASP A 83 0.29 0.75 -7.94
C ASP A 83 -0.66 -0.22 -8.68
N THR A 84 -0.13 -1.31 -9.22
CA THR A 84 -0.94 -2.39 -9.82
C THR A 84 -1.83 -3.06 -8.77
N LEU A 85 -1.29 -3.41 -7.60
CA LEU A 85 -2.08 -3.98 -6.51
C LEU A 85 -3.17 -3.01 -6.05
N LEU A 86 -2.83 -1.74 -5.80
CA LEU A 86 -3.81 -0.71 -5.40
C LEU A 86 -4.91 -0.56 -6.45
N LEU A 87 -4.57 -0.52 -7.73
CA LEU A 87 -5.55 -0.44 -8.82
C LEU A 87 -6.48 -1.65 -8.83
N ARG A 88 -5.93 -2.87 -8.80
CA ARG A 88 -6.73 -4.10 -8.90
C ARG A 88 -7.64 -4.34 -7.69
N PHE A 89 -7.22 -3.90 -6.50
CA PHE A 89 -8.06 -3.96 -5.30
C PHE A 89 -8.95 -2.72 -5.09
N ASN A 90 -9.11 -1.90 -6.13
CA ASN A 90 -9.96 -0.72 -6.14
C ASN A 90 -9.63 0.25 -4.99
N CYS A 91 -8.34 0.42 -4.71
CA CYS A 91 -7.78 1.45 -3.84
C CYS A 91 -7.49 2.72 -4.68
N THR A 92 -8.45 3.13 -5.48
CA THR A 92 -8.44 4.30 -6.37
C THR A 92 -9.43 5.36 -5.88
N GLU A 93 -9.41 6.55 -6.47
CA GLU A 93 -10.38 7.60 -6.18
C GLU A 93 -11.83 7.08 -6.27
N SER A 94 -12.19 6.48 -7.42
CA SER A 94 -13.52 5.92 -7.65
C SER A 94 -13.83 4.76 -6.70
N GLY A 95 -12.83 3.95 -6.35
CA GLY A 95 -12.99 2.85 -5.43
C GLY A 95 -13.28 3.28 -4.00
N PHE A 96 -12.54 4.26 -3.49
CA PHE A 96 -12.81 4.83 -2.18
C PHE A 96 -14.13 5.62 -2.14
N ARG A 97 -14.48 6.34 -3.21
CA ARG A 97 -15.82 6.94 -3.35
C ARG A 97 -16.92 5.89 -3.23
N SER A 98 -16.82 4.81 -4.00
CA SER A 98 -17.81 3.72 -3.97
C SER A 98 -17.89 3.08 -2.58
N LYS A 99 -16.75 2.85 -1.91
CA LYS A 99 -16.70 2.31 -0.54
C LYS A 99 -17.31 3.27 0.48
N PHE A 100 -17.09 4.57 0.34
CA PHE A 100 -17.67 5.60 1.19
C PHE A 100 -19.20 5.65 1.06
N LEU A 101 -19.71 5.68 -0.18
CA LEU A 101 -21.16 5.78 -0.44
C LEU A 101 -21.93 4.51 -0.10
N ALA A 102 -21.31 3.33 -0.31
CA ALA A 102 -21.92 2.03 -0.01
C ALA A 102 -21.61 1.53 1.41
N ALA A 103 -21.02 2.37 2.28
CA ALA A 103 -20.62 1.93 3.61
C ALA A 103 -21.85 1.68 4.49
N GLU A 104 -22.03 0.42 4.91
CA GLU A 104 -23.01 0.03 5.91
C GLU A 104 -22.30 -0.53 7.16
N PRO A 105 -22.86 -0.39 8.37
CA PRO A 105 -22.32 -1.00 9.58
C PRO A 105 -22.25 -2.52 9.44
N GLY A 106 -21.14 -3.12 9.87
CA GLY A 106 -21.04 -4.59 9.98
C GLY A 106 -21.95 -5.13 11.09
N GLN A 107 -22.32 -6.42 11.01
CA GLN A 107 -23.25 -7.04 11.98
C GLN A 107 -22.78 -6.91 13.44
N ASP A 108 -21.46 -6.96 13.69
CA ASP A 108 -20.86 -6.84 15.02
C ASP A 108 -19.97 -5.59 15.17
N GLU A 109 -20.11 -4.62 14.26
CA GLU A 109 -19.29 -3.40 14.27
C GLU A 109 -19.96 -2.33 15.13
N ASN A 110 -19.23 -1.82 16.13
CA ASN A 110 -19.73 -0.69 16.92
C ASN A 110 -19.69 0.62 16.09
N PHE A 111 -20.48 1.61 16.52
CA PHE A 111 -20.62 2.88 15.81
C PHE A 111 -19.30 3.63 15.60
N GLU A 112 -18.39 3.61 16.59
CA GLU A 112 -17.12 4.32 16.51
C GLU A 112 -16.18 3.68 15.47
N THR A 113 -16.11 2.35 15.45
CA THR A 113 -15.36 1.60 14.44
C THR A 113 -15.91 1.85 13.04
N PHE A 114 -17.24 1.84 12.90
CA PHE A 114 -17.90 2.16 11.63
C PHE A 114 -17.58 3.59 11.16
N LEU A 115 -17.72 4.58 12.04
CA LEU A 115 -17.44 5.98 11.70
C LEU A 115 -15.98 6.19 11.31
N ASN A 116 -15.04 5.58 12.04
CA ASN A 116 -13.61 5.62 11.70
C ASN A 116 -13.32 4.99 10.33
N ARG A 117 -14.05 3.92 9.97
CA ARG A 117 -13.96 3.29 8.66
C ARG A 117 -14.50 4.18 7.54
N VAL A 118 -15.68 4.79 7.73
CA VAL A 118 -16.27 5.74 6.78
C VAL A 118 -15.36 6.95 6.60
N LYS A 119 -14.86 7.52 7.70
CA LYS A 119 -13.92 8.65 7.67
C LYS A 119 -12.67 8.29 6.87
N ARG A 120 -12.09 7.10 7.07
CA ARG A 120 -10.92 6.65 6.31
C ARG A 120 -11.22 6.59 4.81
N TYR A 121 -12.37 6.08 4.39
CA TYR A 121 -12.74 6.05 2.97
C TYR A 121 -12.83 7.46 2.40
N PHE A 122 -13.41 8.40 3.14
CA PHE A 122 -13.48 9.80 2.76
C PHE A 122 -12.09 10.46 2.66
N ASP A 123 -11.24 10.29 3.68
CA ASP A 123 -9.87 10.83 3.70
C ASP A 123 -9.08 10.30 2.48
N ARG A 124 -9.11 8.99 2.22
CA ARG A 124 -8.40 8.39 1.06
C ARG A 124 -8.96 8.85 -0.28
N TRP A 125 -10.27 8.99 -0.40
CA TRP A 125 -10.91 9.50 -1.60
C TRP A 125 -10.48 10.95 -1.90
N THR A 126 -10.55 11.82 -0.89
CA THR A 126 -10.22 13.25 -1.02
C THR A 126 -8.72 13.48 -1.26
N ASP A 127 -7.85 12.71 -0.61
CA ASP A 127 -6.41 12.71 -0.85
C ASP A 127 -6.07 12.34 -2.31
N LEU A 128 -6.69 11.28 -2.83
CA LEU A 128 -6.46 10.83 -4.21
C LEU A 128 -7.03 11.80 -5.25
N ALA A 129 -8.19 12.41 -4.94
CA ALA A 129 -8.79 13.46 -5.75
C ALA A 129 -8.03 14.80 -5.67
N LYS A 130 -7.07 14.93 -4.74
CA LYS A 130 -6.33 16.16 -4.44
C LYS A 130 -7.26 17.33 -4.08
N ALA A 131 -8.37 17.05 -3.41
CA ALA A 131 -9.28 18.07 -2.92
C ALA A 131 -8.70 18.73 -1.66
N VAL A 132 -8.50 20.04 -1.69
CA VAL A 132 -7.77 20.81 -0.65
C VAL A 132 -8.59 21.91 -0.01
N ASP A 133 -9.73 22.25 -0.59
CA ASP A 133 -10.62 23.32 -0.16
C ASP A 133 -12.10 22.91 -0.24
N PHE A 134 -12.99 23.75 0.30
CA PHE A 134 -14.41 23.46 0.30
C PHE A 134 -14.98 23.32 -1.11
N ASP A 135 -14.54 24.15 -2.06
CA ASP A 135 -15.08 24.14 -3.43
C ASP A 135 -14.71 22.84 -4.15
N SER A 136 -13.45 22.41 -4.07
CA SER A 136 -12.99 21.14 -4.63
C SER A 136 -13.70 19.95 -4.00
N LEU A 137 -13.94 19.96 -2.69
CA LEU A 137 -14.74 18.94 -2.01
C LEU A 137 -16.20 18.95 -2.48
N PHE A 138 -16.81 20.13 -2.59
CA PHE A 138 -18.19 20.29 -3.05
C PHE A 138 -18.37 19.73 -4.47
N PHE A 139 -17.49 20.12 -5.40
CA PHE A 139 -17.51 19.57 -6.76
C PHE A 139 -17.23 18.06 -6.79
N LEU A 140 -16.38 17.56 -5.89
CA LEU A 140 -16.07 16.13 -5.80
C LEU A 140 -17.28 15.31 -5.34
N ILE A 141 -18.09 15.83 -4.41
CA ILE A 141 -19.30 15.18 -3.90
C ILE A 141 -20.45 15.22 -4.93
N LEU A 142 -20.51 16.26 -5.76
CA LEU A 142 -21.56 16.43 -6.77
C LEU A 142 -21.34 15.65 -8.08
N LYS A 143 -20.09 15.30 -8.40
CA LYS A 143 -19.79 14.26 -9.40
C LYS A 143 -20.27 12.90 -8.90
#